data_AF-G3XZI2-F1
#
_entry.id   AF-G3XZI2-F1
#
_cell.length_a   1.000
_cell.length_b   1.000
_cell.length_c   1.000
_cell.angle_alpha   90.00
_cell.angle_beta   90.00
_cell.angle_gamma   90.00
#
_symmetry.space_group_name_H-M   'P 1'
#
loop_
_entity.id
_entity.type
_entity.pdbx_description
1 polymer ?
#
loop_
_entity_poly.entity_id
_entity_poly.type
_entity_poly.pdbx_seq_one_letter_code
_entity_poly.pdbx_strand_id
1 'polypeptide(L)'
;GDSYSQTGFSASGTQPSASNPMGNPDLGIGTTTNGPNWIGYLTTTENASLVLSYNLAAGGATIDNALVPAYPGDLASQFRLFEDVYADKPASAPWSAEDAVFGVWIGINDIGNAYYSTDAETYTPKLISRLESLVEEVYKNGGRKFLFLNVPPTSRSPLFLEQGEEVVKQHAEYLSVYNENLEGMVDDFTKKKGDVTTVLYDSWSFMTKILDDPTAYGFPDATCINDDGTSCIWWNNYHPGMKYHLLQA
;
A
#
# COMPACT_ATOMS: atom_id res chain seq x y z
N GLY A 1 2.20 -3.99 -3.32
CA GLY A 1 2.09 -2.54 -3.05
C GLY A 1 3.43 -1.85 -3.20
N ASP A 2 3.59 -0.67 -2.60
CA ASP A 2 4.78 0.17 -2.73
C ASP A 2 5.57 0.38 -1.41
N SER A 3 6.32 1.48 -1.29
CA SER A 3 7.15 1.80 -0.14
C SER A 3 6.37 1.95 1.17
N TYR A 4 5.09 2.29 1.12
CA TYR A 4 4.22 2.39 2.31
C TYR A 4 3.90 1.02 2.91
N SER A 5 4.16 -0.04 2.15
CA SER A 5 3.95 -1.43 2.57
C SER A 5 5.23 -2.27 2.54
N GLN A 6 6.31 -1.84 1.89
CA GLN A 6 7.54 -2.64 1.75
C GLN A 6 8.15 -3.05 3.10
N THR A 7 8.56 -4.32 3.20
CA THR A 7 9.33 -4.88 4.33
C THR A 7 10.63 -5.57 3.87
N GLY A 8 10.99 -5.49 2.59
CA GLY A 8 12.20 -6.15 2.05
C GLY A 8 12.13 -7.68 2.00
N PHE A 9 10.94 -8.27 2.15
CA PHE A 9 10.74 -9.73 2.10
C PHE A 9 11.21 -10.32 0.77
N SER A 10 11.92 -11.45 0.84
CA SER A 10 12.34 -12.24 -0.31
C SER A 10 11.60 -13.59 -0.33
N ALA A 11 10.96 -13.88 -1.48
CA ALA A 11 10.28 -15.15 -1.71
C ALA A 11 11.25 -16.36 -1.74
N SER A 12 12.55 -16.13 -1.95
CA SER A 12 13.59 -17.17 -1.86
C SER A 12 14.22 -17.29 -0.47
N GLY A 13 13.84 -16.41 0.47
CA GLY A 13 14.30 -16.44 1.85
C GLY A 13 13.46 -17.33 2.77
N THR A 14 13.69 -17.23 4.07
CA THR A 14 12.92 -17.94 5.10
C THR A 14 11.44 -17.56 5.03
N GLN A 15 10.59 -18.54 4.80
CA GLN A 15 9.15 -18.32 4.67
C GLN A 15 8.50 -18.08 6.05
N PRO A 16 7.37 -17.35 6.10
CA PRO A 16 6.56 -17.17 7.29
C PRO A 16 6.20 -18.48 7.99
N SER A 17 6.17 -18.45 9.31
CA SER A 17 5.78 -19.59 10.16
C SER A 17 5.18 -19.10 11.48
N ALA A 18 4.55 -19.99 12.26
CA ALA A 18 3.96 -19.62 13.55
C ALA A 18 4.98 -19.00 14.54
N SER A 19 6.24 -19.42 14.49
CA SER A 19 7.32 -18.88 15.33
C SER A 19 8.01 -17.64 14.73
N ASN A 20 7.85 -17.40 13.44
CA ASN A 20 8.36 -16.22 12.74
C ASN A 20 7.35 -15.80 11.66
N PRO A 21 6.30 -15.06 12.05
CA PRO A 21 5.17 -14.72 11.16
C PRO A 21 5.52 -13.85 9.94
N MET A 22 6.65 -13.14 9.99
CA MET A 22 7.15 -12.32 8.87
C MET A 22 8.12 -13.08 7.96
N GLY A 23 8.71 -14.18 8.45
CA GLY A 23 9.70 -14.96 7.71
C GLY A 23 11.04 -14.24 7.56
N ASN A 24 11.18 -13.37 6.57
CA ASN A 24 12.41 -12.62 6.31
C ASN A 24 12.10 -11.21 5.75
N PRO A 25 12.96 -10.21 5.96
CA PRO A 25 14.02 -10.14 6.99
C PRO A 25 13.43 -10.04 8.41
N ASP A 26 14.27 -9.74 9.40
CA ASP A 26 13.81 -9.45 10.76
C ASP A 26 12.80 -8.28 10.78
N LEU A 27 11.88 -8.31 11.74
CA LEU A 27 10.79 -7.33 11.85
C LEU A 27 11.33 -5.89 11.87
N GLY A 28 10.78 -5.06 10.98
CA GLY A 28 11.14 -3.64 10.85
C GLY A 28 12.36 -3.35 9.98
N ILE A 29 13.06 -4.37 9.48
CA ILE A 29 14.12 -4.20 8.48
C ILE A 29 13.50 -4.06 7.09
N GLY A 30 14.10 -3.23 6.23
CA GLY A 30 13.66 -3.06 4.84
C GLY A 30 12.38 -2.23 4.66
N THR A 31 11.92 -1.55 5.70
CA THR A 31 10.78 -0.62 5.65
C THR A 31 11.23 0.82 5.39
N THR A 32 10.30 1.70 5.04
CA THR A 32 10.55 3.14 4.84
C THR A 32 10.07 3.99 6.02
N THR A 33 10.08 3.43 7.22
CA THR A 33 9.44 4.02 8.40
C THR A 33 10.29 3.98 9.69
N ASN A 34 11.49 3.39 9.59
CA ASN A 34 12.44 3.13 10.69
C ASN A 34 11.89 2.26 11.81
N GLY A 35 11.35 1.12 11.39
CA GLY A 35 10.75 0.12 12.26
C GLY A 35 9.65 -0.64 11.52
N PRO A 36 8.75 -1.33 12.25
CA PRO A 36 7.61 -1.98 11.63
C PRO A 36 6.71 -0.96 10.91
N ASN A 37 6.23 -1.31 9.72
CA ASN A 37 5.11 -0.61 9.09
C ASN A 37 3.79 -1.30 9.49
N TRP A 38 2.67 -0.83 8.92
CA TRP A 38 1.33 -1.32 9.23
C TRP A 38 1.19 -2.85 9.07
N ILE A 39 1.85 -3.46 8.07
CA ILE A 39 1.87 -4.91 7.88
C ILE A 39 2.58 -5.59 9.05
N GLY A 40 3.73 -5.06 9.46
CA GLY A 40 4.47 -5.57 10.62
C GLY A 40 3.63 -5.56 11.89
N TYR A 41 2.95 -4.45 12.16
CA TYR A 41 2.06 -4.32 13.33
C TYR A 41 0.86 -5.26 13.26
N LEU A 42 0.12 -5.27 12.14
CA LEU A 42 -1.02 -6.18 11.92
C LEU A 42 -0.66 -7.65 11.99
N THR A 43 0.59 -8.01 11.67
CA THR A 43 1.03 -9.41 11.68
C THR A 43 1.49 -9.85 13.08
N THR A 44 2.02 -8.94 13.89
CA THR A 44 2.79 -9.32 15.10
C THR A 44 2.29 -8.74 16.42
N THR A 45 1.66 -7.56 16.41
CA THR A 45 1.28 -6.83 17.64
C THR A 45 -0.23 -6.60 17.70
N GLU A 46 -0.85 -6.20 16.60
CA GLU A 46 -2.28 -5.88 16.49
C GLU A 46 -3.11 -7.07 15.94
N ASN A 47 -2.53 -8.26 15.92
CA ASN A 47 -3.18 -9.47 15.42
C ASN A 47 -4.07 -10.12 16.48
N ALA A 48 -5.33 -10.41 16.14
CA ALA A 48 -6.23 -11.16 17.03
C ALA A 48 -5.98 -12.69 17.02
N SER A 49 -5.32 -13.19 15.98
CA SER A 49 -4.92 -14.59 15.79
C SER A 49 -3.61 -14.65 15.01
N LEU A 50 -3.02 -15.84 14.86
CA LEU A 50 -1.83 -15.99 14.00
C LEU A 50 -2.13 -15.52 12.58
N VAL A 51 -1.31 -14.60 12.08
CA VAL A 51 -1.30 -14.13 10.69
C VAL A 51 0.08 -14.41 10.13
N LEU A 52 0.18 -14.96 8.92
CA LEU A 52 1.46 -15.15 8.22
C LEU A 52 1.52 -14.15 7.07
N SER A 53 2.57 -13.34 7.01
CA SER A 53 2.69 -12.25 6.04
C SER A 53 3.67 -12.59 4.92
N TYR A 54 3.15 -12.71 3.69
CA TYR A 54 3.92 -12.88 2.46
C TYR A 54 3.93 -11.55 1.70
N ASN A 55 4.81 -10.63 2.10
CA ASN A 55 4.75 -9.25 1.63
C ASN A 55 5.59 -9.02 0.36
N LEU A 56 4.92 -8.93 -0.79
CA LEU A 56 5.60 -8.71 -2.08
C LEU A 56 5.78 -7.23 -2.44
N ALA A 57 5.43 -6.29 -1.54
CA ALA A 57 5.54 -4.87 -1.83
C ALA A 57 7.00 -4.42 -2.04
N ALA A 58 7.20 -3.57 -3.04
CA ALA A 58 8.51 -3.02 -3.40
C ALA A 58 8.45 -1.49 -3.46
N GLY A 59 9.40 -0.82 -2.81
CA GLY A 59 9.49 0.63 -2.80
C GLY A 59 9.57 1.22 -4.21
N GLY A 60 8.83 2.30 -4.45
CA GLY A 60 8.77 2.96 -5.76
C GLY A 60 7.81 2.31 -6.78
N ALA A 61 7.20 1.16 -6.47
CA ALA A 61 6.33 0.47 -7.42
C ALA A 61 5.15 1.33 -7.88
N THR A 62 4.92 1.33 -9.19
CA THR A 62 3.68 1.76 -9.86
C THR A 62 2.82 0.53 -10.15
N ILE A 63 1.61 0.71 -10.68
CA ILE A 63 0.74 -0.41 -11.06
C ILE A 63 1.39 -1.26 -12.17
N ASP A 64 1.90 -0.61 -13.22
CA ASP A 64 2.56 -1.26 -14.35
C ASP A 64 3.55 -0.29 -15.02
N ASN A 65 4.80 -0.72 -15.18
CA ASN A 65 5.86 0.08 -15.78
C ASN A 65 5.63 0.38 -17.27
N ALA A 66 4.76 -0.38 -17.95
CA ALA A 66 4.34 -0.06 -19.31
C ALA A 66 3.41 1.16 -19.37
N LEU A 67 2.77 1.53 -18.25
CA LEU A 67 1.95 2.74 -18.13
C LEU A 67 2.78 3.87 -17.53
N VAL A 68 3.27 3.68 -16.30
CA VAL A 68 4.07 4.66 -15.57
C VAL A 68 5.40 4.01 -15.16
N PRO A 69 6.51 4.35 -15.81
CA PRO A 69 7.81 3.76 -15.51
C PRO A 69 8.26 4.05 -14.07
N ALA A 70 8.74 3.01 -13.39
CA ALA A 70 9.34 3.09 -12.07
C ALA A 70 10.48 2.07 -11.86
N TYR A 71 11.25 2.26 -10.79
CA TYR A 71 12.36 1.41 -10.38
C TYR A 71 12.23 1.03 -8.89
N PRO A 72 12.54 -0.21 -8.47
CA PRO A 72 13.09 -1.32 -9.25
C PRO A 72 12.06 -2.24 -9.94
N GLY A 73 10.76 -1.96 -9.83
CA GLY A 73 9.71 -2.77 -10.46
C GLY A 73 8.31 -2.18 -10.27
N ASP A 74 7.29 -2.98 -10.59
CA ASP A 74 5.87 -2.59 -10.57
C ASP A 74 5.01 -3.67 -9.88
N LEU A 75 3.74 -3.34 -9.63
CA LEU A 75 2.77 -4.28 -9.05
C LEU A 75 2.54 -5.47 -9.97
N ALA A 76 2.52 -5.28 -11.29
CA ALA A 76 2.39 -6.37 -12.26
C ALA A 76 3.49 -7.45 -12.09
N SER A 77 4.73 -7.05 -11.78
CA SER A 77 5.83 -7.97 -11.46
C SER A 77 5.63 -8.68 -10.13
N GLN A 78 5.08 -7.99 -9.12
CA GLN A 78 4.76 -8.59 -7.82
C GLN A 78 3.67 -9.67 -7.97
N PHE A 79 2.67 -9.44 -8.83
CA PHE A 79 1.63 -10.43 -9.16
C PHE A 79 2.21 -11.63 -9.91
N ARG A 80 3.11 -11.43 -10.89
CA ARG A 80 3.82 -12.54 -11.53
C ARG A 80 4.61 -13.37 -10.53
N LEU A 81 5.30 -12.73 -9.58
CA LEU A 81 6.01 -13.45 -8.52
C LEU A 81 5.05 -14.25 -7.63
N PHE A 82 3.88 -13.71 -7.31
CA PHE A 82 2.83 -14.45 -6.60
C PHE A 82 2.37 -15.67 -7.41
N GLU A 83 2.12 -15.52 -8.71
CA GLU A 83 1.71 -16.62 -9.59
C GLU A 83 2.78 -17.73 -9.63
N ASP A 84 4.04 -17.35 -9.82
CA ASP A 84 5.15 -18.29 -9.96
C ASP A 84 5.45 -19.06 -8.67
N VAL A 85 5.23 -18.45 -7.50
CA VAL A 85 5.69 -19.00 -6.21
C VAL A 85 4.55 -19.49 -5.31
N TYR A 86 3.40 -18.81 -5.32
CA TYR A 86 2.39 -18.97 -4.29
C TYR A 86 1.00 -19.37 -4.81
N ALA A 87 0.67 -19.15 -6.09
CA ALA A 87 -0.66 -19.46 -6.61
C ALA A 87 -1.05 -20.95 -6.50
N ASP A 88 -0.06 -21.85 -6.64
CA ASP A 88 -0.22 -23.30 -6.49
C ASP A 88 -0.28 -23.78 -5.03
N LYS A 89 -0.30 -22.86 -4.06
CA LYS A 89 -0.48 -23.13 -2.62
C LYS A 89 0.57 -24.12 -2.09
N PRO A 90 1.87 -23.83 -2.24
CA PRO A 90 2.92 -24.74 -1.80
C PRO A 90 2.84 -24.98 -0.28
N ALA A 91 3.44 -26.07 0.20
CA ALA A 91 3.47 -26.38 1.63
C ALA A 91 4.13 -25.27 2.49
N SER A 92 4.97 -24.43 1.89
CA SER A 92 5.58 -23.26 2.53
C SER A 92 4.66 -22.04 2.64
N ALA A 93 3.54 -22.04 1.92
CA ALA A 93 2.51 -21.00 1.92
C ALA A 93 1.15 -21.63 1.61
N PRO A 94 0.62 -22.49 2.50
CA PRO A 94 -0.70 -23.06 2.30
C PRO A 94 -1.73 -21.94 2.48
N TRP A 95 -2.64 -21.81 1.51
CA TRP A 95 -3.74 -20.86 1.61
C TRP A 95 -4.97 -21.33 0.84
N SER A 96 -6.12 -20.78 1.22
CA SER A 96 -7.45 -21.04 0.68
C SER A 96 -8.25 -19.73 0.62
N ALA A 97 -9.45 -19.81 0.04
CA ALA A 97 -10.37 -18.66 0.03
C ALA A 97 -10.81 -18.24 1.44
N GLU A 98 -10.75 -19.16 2.39
CA GLU A 98 -11.24 -19.03 3.76
C GLU A 98 -10.22 -18.38 4.70
N ASP A 99 -8.92 -18.51 4.44
CA ASP A 99 -7.86 -18.10 5.37
C ASP A 99 -6.82 -17.11 4.80
N ALA A 100 -6.89 -16.74 3.51
CA ALA A 100 -6.05 -15.69 2.93
C ALA A 100 -6.79 -14.38 2.65
N VAL A 101 -6.09 -13.27 2.88
CA VAL A 101 -6.49 -11.91 2.49
C VAL A 101 -5.41 -11.33 1.59
N PHE A 102 -5.82 -10.79 0.45
CA PHE A 102 -4.93 -10.15 -0.53
C PHE A 102 -4.98 -8.64 -0.38
N GLY A 103 -3.92 -8.06 0.18
CA GLY A 103 -3.80 -6.62 0.43
C GLY A 103 -3.15 -5.87 -0.73
N VAL A 104 -3.76 -4.77 -1.17
CA VAL A 104 -3.26 -3.91 -2.25
C VAL A 104 -3.32 -2.44 -1.83
N TRP A 105 -2.14 -1.85 -1.62
CA TRP A 105 -1.95 -0.41 -1.48
C TRP A 105 -0.96 0.06 -2.53
N ILE A 106 -1.44 0.81 -3.52
CA ILE A 106 -0.69 1.24 -4.72
C ILE A 106 -1.31 2.52 -5.26
N GLY A 107 -0.64 3.20 -6.19
CA GLY A 107 -1.10 4.44 -6.82
C GLY A 107 -0.29 5.66 -6.41
N ILE A 108 0.39 5.62 -5.26
CA ILE A 108 1.19 6.73 -4.71
C ILE A 108 2.27 7.16 -5.72
N ASN A 109 3.02 6.19 -6.27
CA ASN A 109 4.05 6.49 -7.26
C ASN A 109 3.49 6.74 -8.66
N ASP A 110 2.37 6.11 -9.03
CA ASP A 110 1.71 6.35 -10.32
C ASP A 110 1.33 7.83 -10.45
N ILE A 111 0.71 8.38 -9.41
CA ILE A 111 0.29 9.78 -9.35
C ILE A 111 1.52 10.68 -9.28
N GLY A 112 2.46 10.40 -8.37
CA GLY A 112 3.69 11.19 -8.22
C GLY A 112 4.52 11.32 -9.50
N ASN A 113 4.52 10.29 -10.36
CA ASN A 113 5.27 10.27 -11.61
C ASN A 113 4.47 10.74 -12.84
N ALA A 114 3.15 10.94 -12.74
CA ALA A 114 2.30 11.25 -13.90
C ALA A 114 1.51 12.56 -13.79
N TYR A 115 1.29 13.11 -12.58
CA TYR A 115 0.35 14.22 -12.36
C TYR A 115 0.67 15.48 -13.18
N TYR A 116 1.96 15.73 -13.45
CA TYR A 116 2.42 16.94 -14.14
C TYR A 116 2.38 16.83 -15.67
N SER A 117 2.21 15.63 -16.23
CA SER A 117 2.30 15.38 -17.68
C SER A 117 1.09 14.65 -18.26
N THR A 118 0.10 14.33 -17.43
CA THR A 118 -1.11 13.63 -17.83
C THR A 118 -2.35 14.28 -17.21
N ASP A 119 -3.52 13.93 -17.73
CA ASP A 119 -4.79 14.41 -17.23
C ASP A 119 -5.44 13.32 -16.35
N ALA A 120 -5.85 13.71 -15.14
CA ALA A 120 -6.34 12.78 -14.13
C ALA A 120 -7.58 12.00 -14.61
N GLU A 121 -8.53 12.69 -15.22
CA GLU A 121 -9.81 12.15 -15.68
C GLU A 121 -9.64 11.09 -16.79
N THR A 122 -8.63 11.25 -17.64
CA THR A 122 -8.39 10.32 -18.77
C THR A 122 -7.34 9.27 -18.48
N TYR A 123 -6.40 9.53 -17.57
CA TYR A 123 -5.29 8.64 -17.31
C TYR A 123 -5.52 7.71 -16.12
N THR A 124 -6.13 8.18 -15.02
CA THR A 124 -6.42 7.32 -13.87
C THR A 124 -7.36 6.15 -14.20
N PRO A 125 -8.37 6.25 -15.10
CA PRO A 125 -9.16 5.08 -15.48
C PRO A 125 -8.33 3.99 -16.16
N LYS A 126 -7.25 4.34 -16.88
CA LYS A 126 -6.33 3.36 -17.49
C LYS A 126 -5.54 2.62 -16.42
N LEU A 127 -5.07 3.35 -15.41
CA LEU A 127 -4.35 2.78 -14.26
C LEU A 127 -5.27 1.82 -13.48
N ILE A 128 -6.49 2.25 -13.17
CA ILE A 128 -7.46 1.46 -12.41
C ILE A 128 -7.95 0.25 -13.21
N SER A 129 -8.17 0.38 -14.52
CA SER A 129 -8.49 -0.78 -15.38
C SER A 129 -7.36 -1.80 -15.39
N ARG A 130 -6.09 -1.35 -15.39
CA ARG A 130 -4.95 -2.25 -15.27
C ARG A 130 -4.90 -2.92 -13.90
N LEU A 131 -5.16 -2.17 -12.83
CA LEU A 131 -5.23 -2.71 -11.47
C LEU A 131 -6.31 -3.79 -11.33
N GLU A 132 -7.53 -3.54 -11.84
CA GLU A 132 -8.62 -4.52 -11.87
C GLU A 132 -8.16 -5.80 -12.56
N SER A 133 -7.48 -5.70 -13.71
CA SER A 133 -6.99 -6.88 -14.45
C SER A 133 -6.01 -7.73 -13.63
N LEU A 134 -5.15 -7.13 -12.81
CA LEU A 134 -4.20 -7.86 -11.96
C LEU A 134 -4.94 -8.58 -10.83
N VAL A 135 -5.87 -7.88 -10.17
CA VAL A 135 -6.72 -8.43 -9.11
C VAL A 135 -7.57 -9.60 -9.64
N GLU A 136 -8.05 -9.52 -10.88
CA GLU A 136 -8.77 -10.62 -11.51
C GLU A 136 -7.94 -11.90 -11.64
N GLU A 137 -6.63 -11.81 -11.84
CA GLU A 137 -5.76 -13.01 -11.87
C GLU A 137 -5.66 -13.68 -10.49
N VAL A 138 -5.55 -12.89 -9.41
CA VAL A 138 -5.61 -13.44 -8.04
C VAL A 138 -6.95 -14.12 -7.77
N TYR A 139 -8.05 -13.52 -8.23
CA TYR A 139 -9.37 -14.13 -8.14
C TYR A 139 -9.45 -15.47 -8.90
N LYS A 140 -8.90 -15.55 -10.12
CA LYS A 140 -8.85 -16.78 -10.93
C LYS A 140 -8.02 -17.88 -10.24
N ASN A 141 -6.98 -17.50 -9.49
CA ASN A 141 -6.16 -18.43 -8.70
C ASN A 141 -6.82 -18.90 -7.38
N GLY A 142 -8.01 -18.36 -7.06
CA GLY A 142 -8.82 -18.76 -5.91
C GLY A 142 -8.87 -17.73 -4.78
N GLY A 143 -8.29 -16.55 -4.94
CA GLY A 143 -8.40 -15.47 -3.97
C GLY A 143 -9.85 -14.98 -3.85
N ARG A 144 -10.33 -14.78 -2.62
CA ARG A 144 -11.71 -14.35 -2.35
C ARG A 144 -11.85 -13.19 -1.36
N LYS A 145 -10.80 -12.85 -0.61
CA LYS A 145 -10.82 -11.73 0.33
C LYS A 145 -9.78 -10.71 -0.08
N PHE A 146 -10.21 -9.48 -0.33
CA PHE A 146 -9.35 -8.40 -0.82
C PHE A 146 -9.44 -7.20 0.10
N LEU A 147 -8.28 -6.65 0.45
CA LEU A 147 -8.16 -5.39 1.18
C LEU A 147 -7.49 -4.37 0.25
N PHE A 148 -8.21 -3.32 -0.09
CA PHE A 148 -7.70 -2.18 -0.86
C PHE A 148 -7.50 -1.00 0.07
N LEU A 149 -6.44 -0.24 -0.15
CA LEU A 149 -6.20 1.03 0.55
C LEU A 149 -6.21 2.14 -0.50
N ASN A 150 -7.03 3.16 -0.28
CA ASN A 150 -6.96 4.36 -1.10
C ASN A 150 -5.65 5.12 -0.82
N VAL A 151 -5.26 5.99 -1.76
CA VAL A 151 -4.03 6.76 -1.65
C VAL A 151 -4.20 7.85 -0.58
N PRO A 152 -3.28 7.97 0.40
CA PRO A 152 -3.34 9.04 1.40
C PRO A 152 -3.14 10.43 0.77
N PRO A 153 -3.44 11.55 1.47
CA PRO A 153 -3.26 12.92 0.95
C PRO A 153 -1.77 13.31 0.88
N THR A 154 -0.99 12.61 0.07
CA THR A 154 0.46 12.78 -0.06
C THR A 154 0.86 14.16 -0.63
N SER A 155 -0.09 14.91 -1.22
CA SER A 155 0.07 16.34 -1.52
C SER A 155 0.38 17.20 -0.28
N ARG A 156 0.04 16.71 0.93
CA ARG A 156 0.35 17.36 2.21
C ARG A 156 1.70 16.93 2.81
N SER A 157 2.44 16.06 2.15
CA SER A 157 3.79 15.69 2.60
C SER A 157 4.76 16.86 2.43
N PRO A 158 5.80 16.98 3.29
CA PRO A 158 6.80 18.03 3.15
C PRO A 158 7.41 18.11 1.75
N LEU A 159 7.61 16.97 1.07
CA LEU A 159 8.09 16.89 -0.30
C LEU A 159 7.24 17.71 -1.28
N PHE A 160 5.92 17.62 -1.19
CA PHE A 160 5.00 18.33 -2.08
C PHE A 160 4.78 19.79 -1.64
N LEU A 161 4.73 20.04 -0.33
CA LEU A 161 4.61 21.39 0.22
C LEU A 161 5.78 22.29 -0.21
N GLU A 162 7.01 21.76 -0.22
CA GLU A 162 8.22 22.49 -0.65
C GLU A 162 8.20 22.89 -2.15
N GLN A 163 7.36 22.25 -2.97
CA GLN A 163 7.24 22.53 -4.40
C GLN A 163 6.24 23.66 -4.73
N GLY A 164 5.50 24.15 -3.74
CA GLY A 164 4.60 25.30 -3.86
C GLY A 164 3.13 24.95 -4.07
N GLU A 165 2.26 25.94 -3.82
CA GLU A 165 0.80 25.77 -3.74
C GLU A 165 0.17 25.19 -5.02
N GLU A 166 0.66 25.57 -6.20
CA GLU A 166 0.12 25.08 -7.47
C GLU A 166 0.39 23.59 -7.66
N VAL A 167 1.59 23.13 -7.29
CA VAL A 167 1.96 21.71 -7.34
C VAL A 167 1.13 20.90 -6.34
N VAL A 168 0.96 21.43 -5.12
CA VAL A 168 0.11 20.81 -4.09
C VAL A 168 -1.32 20.64 -4.59
N LYS A 169 -1.90 21.69 -5.20
CA LYS A 169 -3.25 21.69 -5.72
C LYS A 169 -3.41 20.68 -6.86
N GLN A 170 -2.54 20.73 -7.86
CA GLN A 170 -2.58 19.82 -9.01
C GLN A 170 -2.44 18.36 -8.58
N HIS A 171 -1.51 18.07 -7.67
CA HIS A 171 -1.32 16.73 -7.13
C HIS A 171 -2.53 16.26 -6.31
N ALA A 172 -3.12 17.12 -5.48
CA ALA A 172 -4.31 16.80 -4.68
C ALA A 172 -5.53 16.48 -5.55
N GLU A 173 -5.75 17.22 -6.64
CA GLU A 173 -6.82 16.93 -7.61
C GLU A 173 -6.63 15.54 -8.23
N TYR A 174 -5.40 15.20 -8.63
CA TYR A 174 -5.08 13.89 -9.20
C TYR A 174 -5.29 12.74 -8.19
N LEU A 175 -4.92 12.95 -6.92
CA LEU A 175 -5.18 12.00 -5.83
C LEU A 175 -6.68 11.75 -5.63
N SER A 176 -7.50 12.80 -5.67
CA SER A 176 -8.96 12.68 -5.53
C SER A 176 -9.56 11.82 -6.64
N VAL A 177 -9.25 12.13 -7.90
CA VAL A 177 -9.78 11.40 -9.06
C VAL A 177 -9.32 9.94 -9.06
N TYR A 178 -8.06 9.66 -8.68
CA TYR A 178 -7.59 8.27 -8.54
C TYR A 178 -8.37 7.51 -7.47
N ASN A 179 -8.58 8.11 -6.30
CA ASN A 179 -9.29 7.48 -5.19
C ASN A 179 -10.77 7.23 -5.52
N GLU A 180 -11.43 8.15 -6.21
CA GLU A 180 -12.80 7.98 -6.70
C GLU A 180 -12.90 6.81 -7.70
N ASN A 181 -11.96 6.72 -8.65
CA ASN A 181 -11.92 5.62 -9.61
C ASN A 181 -11.59 4.27 -8.94
N LEU A 182 -10.72 4.25 -7.92
CA LEU A 182 -10.43 3.06 -7.13
C LEU A 182 -11.68 2.57 -6.39
N GLU A 183 -12.40 3.48 -5.71
CA GLU A 183 -13.64 3.15 -5.02
C GLU A 183 -14.66 2.54 -5.98
N GLY A 184 -14.88 3.17 -7.14
CA GLY A 184 -15.76 2.64 -8.18
C GLY A 184 -15.35 1.24 -8.66
N MET A 185 -14.06 0.99 -8.85
CA MET A 185 -13.55 -0.33 -9.24
C MET A 185 -13.79 -1.39 -8.17
N VAL A 186 -13.55 -1.09 -6.88
CA VAL A 186 -13.80 -2.02 -5.78
C VAL A 186 -15.28 -2.38 -5.70
N ASP A 187 -16.15 -1.38 -5.81
CA ASP A 187 -17.60 -1.54 -5.81
C ASP A 187 -18.07 -2.46 -6.95
N ASP A 188 -17.60 -2.20 -8.16
CA ASP A 188 -17.95 -2.96 -9.35
C ASP A 188 -17.39 -4.37 -9.29
N PHE A 189 -16.15 -4.55 -8.85
CA PHE A 189 -15.54 -5.87 -8.68
C PHE A 189 -16.35 -6.74 -7.71
N THR A 190 -16.76 -6.15 -6.58
CA THR A 190 -17.58 -6.82 -5.56
C THR A 190 -18.91 -7.28 -6.14
N LYS A 191 -19.61 -6.39 -6.86
CA LYS A 191 -20.91 -6.68 -7.50
C LYS A 191 -20.77 -7.74 -8.60
N LYS A 192 -19.74 -7.65 -9.45
CA LYS A 192 -19.53 -8.54 -10.59
C LYS A 192 -19.15 -9.96 -10.19
N LYS A 193 -18.29 -10.14 -9.18
CA LYS A 193 -17.84 -11.49 -8.76
C LYS A 193 -18.86 -12.19 -7.87
N GLY A 194 -19.49 -11.47 -6.93
CA GLY A 194 -20.57 -11.97 -6.08
C GLY A 194 -20.17 -13.01 -5.02
N ASP A 195 -19.00 -13.63 -5.13
CA ASP A 195 -18.43 -14.60 -4.18
C ASP A 195 -17.17 -14.07 -3.47
N VAL A 196 -16.90 -12.77 -3.56
CA VAL A 196 -15.74 -12.10 -2.93
C VAL A 196 -16.15 -11.27 -1.71
N THR A 197 -15.24 -11.12 -0.77
CA THR A 197 -15.28 -10.09 0.28
C THR A 197 -14.24 -9.03 -0.05
N THR A 198 -14.66 -7.78 -0.12
CA THR A 198 -13.78 -6.63 -0.34
C THR A 198 -13.89 -5.66 0.83
N VAL A 199 -12.77 -5.03 1.16
CA VAL A 199 -12.72 -3.90 2.09
C VAL A 199 -11.91 -2.80 1.42
N LEU A 200 -12.46 -1.59 1.37
CA LEU A 200 -11.70 -0.38 1.05
C LEU A 200 -11.40 0.35 2.36
N TYR A 201 -10.13 0.35 2.75
CA TYR A 201 -9.65 1.12 3.90
C TYR A 201 -9.32 2.55 3.45
N ASP A 202 -9.93 3.51 4.16
CA ASP A 202 -9.83 4.93 3.86
C ASP A 202 -8.59 5.57 4.51
N SER A 203 -7.42 5.28 3.94
CA SER A 203 -6.15 5.90 4.30
C SER A 203 -6.19 7.43 4.12
N TRP A 204 -6.97 7.93 3.16
CA TRP A 204 -7.13 9.36 2.91
C TRP A 204 -7.69 10.08 4.14
N SER A 205 -8.85 9.64 4.62
CA SER A 205 -9.50 10.24 5.78
C SER A 205 -8.70 10.00 7.05
N PHE A 206 -8.11 8.82 7.21
CA PHE A 206 -7.29 8.51 8.37
C PHE A 206 -6.08 9.44 8.49
N MET A 207 -5.29 9.61 7.42
CA MET A 207 -4.15 10.51 7.43
C MET A 207 -4.59 11.97 7.58
N THR A 208 -5.67 12.38 6.92
CA THR A 208 -6.23 13.74 7.04
C THR A 208 -6.52 14.08 8.49
N LYS A 209 -7.18 13.16 9.21
CA LYS A 209 -7.49 13.34 10.64
C LYS A 209 -6.24 13.56 11.49
N ILE A 210 -5.15 12.85 11.22
CA ILE A 210 -3.88 13.02 11.94
C ILE A 210 -3.20 14.34 11.55
N LEU A 211 -3.18 14.70 10.27
CA LEU A 211 -2.55 15.93 9.81
C LEU A 211 -3.32 17.20 10.25
N ASP A 212 -4.63 17.10 10.50
CA ASP A 212 -5.46 18.21 10.97
C ASP A 212 -5.35 18.45 12.48
N ASP A 213 -5.08 17.40 13.27
CA ASP A 213 -4.86 17.50 14.72
C ASP A 213 -3.66 16.63 15.17
N PRO A 214 -2.42 16.95 14.75
CA PRO A 214 -1.24 16.13 15.02
C PRO A 214 -1.01 15.92 16.52
N THR A 215 -1.35 16.92 17.34
CA THR A 215 -1.12 16.88 18.79
C THR A 215 -2.01 15.88 19.50
N ALA A 216 -3.24 15.66 19.04
CA ALA A 216 -4.11 14.60 19.59
C ALA A 216 -3.55 13.19 19.36
N TYR A 217 -2.67 13.03 18.38
CA TYR A 217 -1.98 11.78 18.05
C TYR A 217 -0.54 11.74 18.59
N GLY A 218 -0.15 12.75 19.36
CA GLY A 218 1.17 12.85 19.99
C GLY A 218 2.29 13.20 19.01
N PHE A 219 1.98 13.89 17.91
CA PHE A 219 2.96 14.52 17.04
C PHE A 219 3.00 16.04 17.30
N PRO A 220 4.15 16.71 17.13
CA PRO A 220 4.26 18.13 17.43
C PRO A 220 3.53 19.00 16.41
N ASP A 221 3.60 18.66 15.11
CA ASP A 221 2.88 19.34 14.03
C ASP A 221 2.73 18.44 12.79
N ALA A 222 2.03 18.93 11.76
CA ALA A 222 1.66 18.20 10.55
C ALA A 222 2.80 18.03 9.54
N THR A 223 3.90 18.77 9.69
CA THR A 223 4.99 18.91 8.71
C THR A 223 6.35 18.49 9.25
N CYS A 224 6.45 18.23 10.55
CA CYS A 224 7.72 17.90 11.18
C CYS A 224 8.30 16.59 10.61
N ILE A 225 9.61 16.57 10.47
CA ILE A 225 10.37 15.42 9.98
C ILE A 225 11.36 15.01 11.07
N ASN A 226 11.40 13.73 11.41
CA ASN A 226 12.44 13.16 12.27
C ASN A 226 12.74 11.72 11.84
N ASP A 227 14.03 11.45 11.69
CA ASP A 227 14.57 10.15 11.35
C ASP A 227 14.72 9.22 12.57
N ASP A 228 13.78 9.29 13.51
CA ASP A 228 13.59 8.26 14.55
C ASP A 228 12.33 7.41 14.33
N GLY A 229 11.43 7.84 13.44
CA GLY A 229 10.17 7.16 13.12
C GLY A 229 9.07 7.31 14.18
N THR A 230 9.28 8.10 15.24
CA THR A 230 8.34 8.19 16.37
C THR A 230 8.03 9.61 16.83
N SER A 231 8.98 10.53 16.74
CA SER A 231 8.80 11.90 17.21
C SER A 231 7.96 12.73 16.23
N CYS A 232 7.96 12.36 14.96
CA CYS A 232 7.27 13.07 13.89
C CYS A 232 6.35 12.17 13.07
N ILE A 233 5.37 12.79 12.41
CA ILE A 233 4.51 12.08 11.44
C ILE A 233 5.40 11.56 10.32
N TRP A 234 6.31 12.39 9.82
CA TRP A 234 7.14 12.11 8.67
C TRP A 234 8.52 11.59 9.11
N TRP A 235 8.88 10.40 8.64
CA TRP A 235 10.23 9.80 8.79
C TRP A 235 11.24 10.51 7.90
N ASN A 236 10.83 10.76 6.65
CA ASN A 236 11.51 11.63 5.70
C ASN A 236 10.45 12.53 5.06
N ASN A 237 10.82 13.37 4.09
CA ASN A 237 9.88 14.31 3.49
C ASN A 237 8.68 13.68 2.74
N TYR A 238 8.60 12.35 2.61
CA TYR A 238 7.54 11.66 1.87
C TYR A 238 6.87 10.48 2.58
N HIS A 239 7.54 9.83 3.52
CA HIS A 239 7.07 8.60 4.15
C HIS A 239 6.75 8.84 5.62
N PRO A 240 5.61 8.34 6.13
CA PRO A 240 5.30 8.45 7.54
C PRO A 240 6.16 7.49 8.41
N GLY A 241 6.42 7.87 9.65
CA GLY A 241 7.19 7.10 10.64
C GLY A 241 6.41 5.96 11.29
N MET A 242 7.11 5.02 11.94
CA MET A 242 6.51 3.80 12.47
C MET A 242 5.38 4.07 13.46
N LYS A 243 5.44 5.17 14.22
CA LYS A 243 4.34 5.58 15.12
C LYS A 243 3.04 5.86 14.35
N TYR A 244 3.13 6.51 13.19
CA TYR A 244 1.94 6.71 12.34
C TYR A 244 1.42 5.37 11.82
N HIS A 245 2.32 4.49 11.36
CA HIS A 245 1.94 3.17 10.88
C HIS A 245 1.32 2.28 11.97
N LEU A 246 1.73 2.42 13.24
CA LEU A 246 1.10 1.77 14.38
C LEU A 246 -0.33 2.27 14.60
N LEU A 247 -0.57 3.58 14.48
CA LEU A 247 -1.92 4.12 14.61
C LEU A 247 -2.86 3.66 13.47
N GLN A 248 -2.29 3.36 12.29
CA GLN A 248 -3.04 2.90 11.13
C GLN A 248 -3.38 1.40 11.19
N ALA A 249 -2.51 0.59 11.80
CA ALA A 249 -2.70 -0.84 11.97
C ALA A 249 -3.85 -1.14 12.93
#